data_AF-A0A646KQK0-F1
#
_entry.id   AF-A0A646KQK0-F1
#
_cell.length_a   1.000
_cell.length_b   1.000
_cell.length_c   1.000
_cell.angle_alpha   90.00
_cell.angle_beta   90.00
_cell.angle_gamma   90.00
#
_symmetry.space_group_name_H-M   'P 1'
#
loop_
_entity.id
_entity.type
_entity.pdbx_description
1 polymer ?
#
loop_
_entity_poly.entity_id
_entity_poly.type
_entity_poly.pdbx_seq_one_letter_code
_entity_poly.pdbx_strand_id
1 'polypeptide(L)'
;SLRGALRSLILRLTLFYLGAIAVMLAVMPWPKLASGHSTETSPFVMMFHAAGIPAAASVTNFVVLVTALSAANANLYASGRMLHSLGGDRLAPRALGATTRHGVPRRAVLVSSLGFLVTAGLTALFGARVFSVMLALGTFGVIAVWIIILCTLYAFRKDADRPPSTLRLRGGRVTPALGIMALLSVYATGFYVPEMRLACYVGGPALAL
;
A
#
# COMPACT_ATOMS: atom_id res chain seq x y z
N SER A 1 10.94 23.92 -1.12
CA SER A 1 9.48 23.99 -0.91
C SER A 1 8.87 22.59 -1.06
N LEU A 2 7.81 22.26 -0.31
CA LEU A 2 7.12 20.96 -0.36
C LEU A 2 6.80 20.50 -1.80
N ARG A 3 6.33 21.43 -2.64
CA ARG A 3 6.00 21.18 -4.05
C ARG A 3 7.21 20.74 -4.88
N GLY A 4 8.37 21.35 -4.65
CA GLY A 4 9.61 20.99 -5.33
C GLY A 4 10.10 19.59 -4.95
N ALA A 5 10.05 19.27 -3.65
CA ALA A 5 10.40 17.93 -3.16
C ALA A 5 9.48 16.86 -3.77
N LEU A 6 8.16 17.08 -3.76
CA LEU A 6 7.18 16.17 -4.37
C LEU A 6 7.41 15.98 -5.87
N ARG A 7 7.64 17.06 -6.63
CA ARG A 7 7.94 16.95 -8.07
C ARG A 7 9.20 16.14 -8.33
N SER A 8 10.25 16.37 -7.54
CA SER A 8 11.50 15.63 -7.68
C SER A 8 11.34 14.15 -7.33
N LEU A 9 10.51 13.85 -6.31
CA LEU A 9 10.19 12.49 -5.90
C LEU A 9 9.41 11.77 -7.00
N ILE A 10 8.35 12.38 -7.52
CA ILE A 10 7.52 11.81 -8.59
C ILE A 10 8.38 11.56 -9.83
N LEU A 11 9.16 12.55 -10.28
CA LEU A 11 10.00 12.41 -11.46
C LEU A 11 10.98 11.22 -11.32
N ARG A 12 11.67 11.13 -10.19
CA ARG A 12 12.62 10.04 -9.93
C ARG A 12 11.91 8.69 -9.87
N LEU A 13 10.80 8.59 -9.14
CA LEU A 13 10.02 7.35 -9.04
C LEU A 13 9.54 6.89 -10.42
N THR A 14 8.92 7.79 -11.20
CA THR A 14 8.45 7.47 -12.54
C THR A 14 9.59 7.05 -13.46
N LEU A 15 10.70 7.79 -13.46
CA LEU A 15 11.86 7.49 -14.30
C LEU A 15 12.49 6.14 -13.95
N PHE A 16 12.74 5.87 -12.66
CA PHE A 16 13.33 4.60 -12.24
C PHE A 16 12.38 3.42 -12.43
N TYR A 17 11.08 3.60 -12.14
CA TYR A 17 10.10 2.53 -12.25
C TYR A 17 9.82 2.16 -13.72
N LEU A 18 9.53 3.14 -14.56
CA LEU A 18 9.30 2.90 -15.99
C LEU A 18 10.59 2.46 -16.70
N GLY A 19 11.74 3.02 -16.33
CA GLY A 19 13.03 2.61 -16.85
C GLY A 19 13.35 1.15 -16.52
N ALA A 20 13.15 0.73 -15.27
CA ALA A 20 13.34 -0.66 -14.86
C ALA A 20 12.41 -1.62 -15.60
N ILE A 21 11.13 -1.27 -15.76
CA ILE A 21 10.17 -2.06 -16.52
C ILE A 21 10.56 -2.14 -18.00
N ALA A 22 11.00 -1.03 -18.61
CA ALA A 22 11.41 -1.01 -20.01
C ALA A 22 12.62 -1.93 -20.25
N VAL A 23 13.63 -1.87 -19.38
CA VAL A 23 14.80 -2.76 -19.44
C VAL A 23 14.38 -4.22 -19.25
N MET A 24 13.51 -4.49 -18.28
CA MET A 24 12.99 -5.85 -18.03
C MET A 24 12.25 -6.40 -19.25
N LEU A 25 11.37 -5.62 -19.87
CA LEU A 25 10.59 -6.02 -21.05
C LEU A 25 11.44 -6.17 -22.32
N ALA A 26 12.55 -5.42 -22.42
CA ALA A 26 13.51 -5.57 -23.51
C ALA A 26 14.25 -6.92 -23.44
N VAL A 27 14.51 -7.44 -22.24
CA VAL A 27 15.17 -8.73 -22.03
C VAL A 27 14.18 -9.90 -22.09
N MET A 28 13.01 -9.75 -21.44
CA MET A 28 11.98 -10.78 -21.40
C MET A 28 10.63 -10.22 -21.89
N PRO A 29 10.17 -10.60 -23.10
CA PRO A 29 8.89 -10.16 -23.62
C PRO A 29 7.74 -10.54 -22.68
N TRP A 30 6.78 -9.63 -22.51
CA TRP A 30 5.63 -9.78 -21.62
C TRP A 30 4.84 -11.09 -21.78
N PRO A 31 4.71 -11.74 -22.97
CA PRO A 31 3.98 -13.00 -23.07
C PRO A 31 4.66 -14.13 -22.30
N LYS A 32 6.00 -14.14 -22.23
CA LYS A 32 6.77 -15.14 -21.47
C LYS A 32 6.65 -14.94 -19.96
N LEU A 33 6.53 -13.69 -19.53
CA LEU A 33 6.25 -13.32 -18.14
C LEU A 33 4.82 -13.68 -17.74
N ALA A 34 3.85 -13.46 -18.64
CA ALA A 34 2.43 -13.77 -18.40
C ALA A 34 2.14 -15.29 -18.42
N SER A 35 2.88 -16.08 -19.19
CA SER A 35 2.75 -17.55 -19.20
C SER A 35 3.38 -18.23 -17.99
N GLY A 36 4.34 -17.57 -17.32
CA GLY A 36 4.99 -18.06 -16.11
C GLY A 36 4.07 -17.93 -14.90
N HIS A 37 3.21 -18.92 -14.69
CA HIS A 37 2.36 -19.08 -13.48
C HIS A 37 3.19 -19.41 -12.21
N SER A 38 4.44 -18.96 -12.15
CA SER A 38 5.36 -19.28 -11.06
C SER A 38 5.31 -18.14 -10.04
N THR A 39 4.34 -18.22 -9.13
CA THR A 39 4.08 -17.34 -7.99
C THR A 39 5.27 -17.22 -6.99
N GLU A 40 6.44 -17.76 -7.32
CA GLU A 40 7.54 -18.00 -6.39
C GLU A 40 8.85 -17.27 -6.77
N THR A 41 8.96 -16.68 -7.98
CA THR A 41 10.23 -16.05 -8.41
C THR A 41 10.03 -14.60 -8.85
N SER A 42 10.79 -13.69 -8.23
CA SER A 42 10.80 -12.25 -8.59
C SER A 42 11.12 -12.07 -10.08
N PRO A 43 10.35 -11.25 -10.83
CA PRO A 43 10.59 -11.02 -12.26
C PRO A 43 12.00 -10.49 -12.59
N PHE A 44 12.62 -9.75 -11.65
CA PHE A 44 14.01 -9.30 -11.80
C PHE A 44 15.00 -10.46 -11.69
N VAL A 45 14.74 -11.41 -10.79
CA VAL A 45 15.55 -12.63 -10.65
C VAL A 45 15.43 -13.46 -11.93
N MET A 46 14.22 -13.62 -12.46
CA MET A 46 13.98 -14.31 -13.73
C MET A 46 14.66 -13.63 -14.92
N MET A 47 14.63 -12.30 -14.98
CA MET A 47 15.33 -11.52 -15.99
C MET A 47 16.85 -11.78 -15.97
N PHE A 48 17.49 -11.73 -14.80
CA PHE A 48 18.94 -11.96 -14.71
C PHE A 48 19.34 -13.40 -14.99
N HIS A 49 18.49 -14.37 -14.63
CA HIS A 49 18.68 -15.76 -15.05
C HIS A 49 18.58 -15.92 -16.57
N ALA A 50 17.57 -15.31 -17.21
CA ALA A 50 17.41 -15.34 -18.67
C ALA A 50 18.53 -14.60 -19.42
N ALA A 51 19.11 -13.56 -18.80
CA ALA A 51 20.27 -12.83 -19.33
C ALA A 51 21.61 -13.57 -19.16
N GLY A 52 21.63 -14.74 -18.50
CA GLY A 52 22.85 -15.53 -18.29
C GLY A 52 23.76 -15.00 -17.18
N ILE A 53 23.25 -14.21 -16.23
CA ILE A 53 24.03 -13.64 -15.11
C ILE A 53 23.44 -14.07 -13.74
N PRO A 54 23.64 -15.33 -13.30
CA PRO A 54 23.05 -15.86 -12.06
C PRO A 54 23.52 -15.10 -10.80
N ALA A 55 24.76 -14.60 -10.78
CA ALA A 55 25.29 -13.81 -9.67
C ALA A 55 24.45 -12.55 -9.43
N ALA A 56 24.05 -11.84 -10.49
CA ALA A 56 23.20 -10.65 -10.39
C ALA A 56 21.78 -11.00 -9.87
N ALA A 57 21.26 -12.18 -10.21
CA ALA A 57 19.98 -12.65 -9.70
C ALA A 57 20.00 -12.82 -8.17
N SER A 58 21.06 -13.44 -7.63
CA SER A 58 21.22 -13.65 -6.18
C SER A 58 21.36 -12.34 -5.40
N VAL A 59 22.17 -11.40 -5.89
CA VAL A 59 22.35 -10.07 -5.28
C VAL A 59 21.04 -9.29 -5.29
N THR A 60 20.30 -9.33 -6.40
CA THR A 60 19.00 -8.66 -6.51
C THR A 60 17.99 -9.24 -5.53
N ASN A 61 17.92 -10.56 -5.41
CA ASN A 61 17.04 -11.21 -4.44
C ASN A 61 17.37 -10.77 -3.01
N PHE A 62 18.65 -10.75 -2.65
CA PHE A 62 19.10 -10.25 -1.34
C PHE A 62 18.67 -8.80 -1.08
N VAL A 63 18.89 -7.91 -2.05
CA VAL A 63 18.50 -6.49 -1.93
C VAL A 63 16.98 -6.33 -1.77
N VAL A 64 16.19 -7.09 -2.53
CA VAL A 64 14.72 -7.07 -2.43
C VAL A 64 14.26 -7.53 -1.04
N LEU A 65 14.84 -8.60 -0.50
CA LEU A 65 14.50 -9.09 0.84
C LEU A 65 14.84 -8.07 1.93
N VAL A 66 16.03 -7.46 1.88
CA VAL A 66 16.44 -6.42 2.83
C VAL A 66 15.54 -5.19 2.73
N THR A 67 15.19 -4.79 1.50
CA THR A 67 14.29 -3.65 1.26
C THR A 67 12.88 -3.94 1.80
N ALA A 68 12.36 -5.14 1.56
CA ALA A 68 11.06 -5.57 2.07
C ALA A 68 11.04 -5.60 3.60
N LEU A 69 12.09 -6.11 4.24
CA LEU A 69 12.21 -6.14 5.70
C LEU A 69 12.27 -4.72 6.29
N SER A 70 13.03 -3.82 5.66
CA SER A 70 13.09 -2.42 6.07
C SER A 70 11.73 -1.72 5.94
N ALA A 71 11.01 -1.94 4.84
CA ALA A 71 9.68 -1.39 4.63
C ALA A 71 8.67 -1.95 5.64
N ALA A 72 8.73 -3.25 5.95
CA ALA A 72 7.89 -3.89 6.96
C ALA A 72 8.11 -3.26 8.34
N ASN A 73 9.37 -3.06 8.74
CA ASN A 73 9.71 -2.39 10.00
C ASN A 73 9.14 -0.97 10.07
N ALA A 74 9.33 -0.16 9.02
CA ALA A 74 8.78 1.20 8.96
C ALA A 74 7.24 1.23 9.05
N ASN A 75 6.56 0.33 8.33
CA ASN A 75 5.10 0.22 8.34
C ASN A 75 4.53 -0.24 9.68
N LEU A 76 5.27 -1.11 10.40
CA LEU A 76 4.91 -1.56 11.74
C LEU A 76 4.90 -0.39 12.73
N TYR A 77 5.95 0.43 12.72
CA TYR A 77 6.02 1.63 13.56
C TYR A 77 4.97 2.67 13.17
N ALA A 78 4.75 2.89 11.87
CA ALA A 78 3.73 3.83 11.40
C ALA A 78 2.32 3.41 11.87
N SER A 79 1.98 2.13 11.72
CA SER A 79 0.72 1.55 12.19
C SER A 79 0.57 1.66 13.71
N GLY A 80 1.62 1.35 14.47
CA GLY A 80 1.61 1.49 15.92
C GLY A 80 1.39 2.94 16.38
N ARG A 81 1.96 3.92 15.68
CA ARG A 81 1.74 5.34 15.98
C ARG A 81 0.33 5.82 15.62
N MET A 82 -0.23 5.34 14.49
CA MET A 82 -1.62 5.62 14.14
C MET A 82 -2.59 5.04 15.17
N LEU A 83 -2.38 3.79 15.58
CA LEU A 83 -3.19 3.13 16.60
C LEU A 83 -3.08 3.81 17.98
N HIS A 84 -1.90 4.31 18.32
CA HIS A 84 -1.69 5.11 19.52
C HIS A 84 -2.47 6.44 19.47
N SER A 85 -2.46 7.15 18.33
CA SER A 85 -3.25 8.37 18.13
C SER A 85 -4.73 8.12 18.38
N LEU A 86 -5.28 7.05 17.78
CA LEU A 86 -6.68 6.66 17.98
C LEU A 86 -6.99 6.32 19.45
N GLY A 87 -6.03 5.74 20.18
CA GLY A 87 -6.17 5.47 21.61
C GLY A 87 -6.24 6.75 22.47
N GLY A 88 -5.53 7.80 22.06
CA GLY A 88 -5.62 9.14 22.65
C GLY A 88 -6.97 9.80 22.37
N ASP A 89 -7.45 9.68 21.14
CA ASP A 89 -8.73 10.24 20.67
C ASP A 89 -9.97 9.45 21.16
N ARG A 90 -9.77 8.43 22.00
CA ARG A 90 -10.82 7.51 22.51
C ARG A 90 -11.57 6.73 21.42
N LEU A 91 -10.99 6.64 20.22
CA LEU A 91 -11.48 5.84 19.10
C LEU A 91 -10.93 4.39 19.13
N ALA A 92 -9.93 4.12 19.96
CA ALA A 92 -9.39 2.79 20.23
C ALA A 92 -9.28 2.55 21.75
N PRO A 93 -9.08 1.29 22.22
CA PRO A 93 -8.92 1.00 23.64
C PRO A 93 -7.88 1.92 24.29
N ARG A 94 -8.25 2.57 25.41
CA ARG A 94 -7.40 3.56 26.12
C ARG A 94 -6.00 3.03 26.45
N ALA A 95 -5.87 1.72 26.65
CA ALA A 95 -4.59 1.06 26.91
C ALA A 95 -3.56 1.25 25.78
N LEU A 96 -3.99 1.47 24.54
CA LEU A 96 -3.14 1.70 23.37
C LEU A 96 -2.65 3.16 23.27
N GLY A 97 -3.35 4.08 23.93
CA GLY A 97 -2.98 5.50 24.06
C GLY A 97 -1.85 5.76 25.06
N ALA A 98 -1.30 4.73 25.71
CA ALA A 98 -0.19 4.89 26.67
C ALA A 98 1.18 4.80 25.98
N THR A 99 2.11 5.67 26.37
CA THR A 99 3.53 5.63 25.96
C THR A 99 4.43 5.10 27.07
N THR A 100 5.60 4.62 26.68
CA THR A 100 6.69 4.28 27.62
C THR A 100 7.47 5.53 28.05
N ARG A 101 8.37 5.40 29.04
CA ARG A 101 9.26 6.48 29.49
C ARG A 101 10.12 7.10 28.37
N HIS A 102 10.38 6.35 27.31
CA HIS A 102 11.13 6.80 26.13
C HIS A 102 10.22 7.35 25.00
N GLY A 103 8.94 7.59 25.27
CA GLY A 103 8.00 8.13 24.28
C GLY A 103 7.50 7.13 23.23
N VAL A 104 7.84 5.84 23.36
CA VAL A 104 7.45 4.80 22.39
C VAL A 104 6.12 4.16 22.80
N PRO A 105 5.10 4.09 21.90
CA PRO A 105 3.81 3.45 22.18
C PRO A 105 3.90 1.93 22.08
N ARG A 106 4.60 1.30 23.03
CA ARG A 106 4.95 -0.14 23.00
C ARG A 106 3.73 -1.06 22.84
N ARG A 107 2.62 -0.78 23.52
CA ARG A 107 1.40 -1.61 23.43
C ARG A 107 0.79 -1.58 22.02
N ALA A 108 0.74 -0.41 21.40
CA ALA A 108 0.24 -0.28 20.04
C ALA A 108 1.16 -1.00 19.04
N VAL A 109 2.48 -0.88 19.19
CA VAL A 109 3.46 -1.61 18.35
C VAL A 109 3.34 -3.12 18.54
N LEU A 110 3.15 -3.62 19.77
CA LEU A 110 2.95 -5.05 20.03
C LEU A 110 1.69 -5.59 19.36
N VAL A 111 0.58 -4.85 19.40
CA VAL A 111 -0.66 -5.22 18.70
C VAL A 111 -0.45 -5.25 17.19
N SER A 112 0.23 -4.25 16.61
CA SER A 112 0.58 -4.28 15.19
C SER A 112 1.49 -5.46 14.83
N SER A 113 2.41 -5.83 15.73
CA SER A 113 3.34 -6.95 15.53
C SER A 113 2.62 -8.29 15.58
N LEU A 114 1.61 -8.41 16.44
CA LEU A 114 0.76 -9.59 16.51
C LEU A 114 0.05 -9.83 15.17
N GLY A 115 -0.41 -8.77 14.49
CA GLY A 115 -0.98 -8.88 13.15
C GLY A 115 -0.02 -9.53 12.15
N PHE A 116 1.25 -9.09 12.13
CA PHE A 116 2.30 -9.70 11.31
C PHE A 116 2.54 -11.18 11.66
N LEU A 117 2.60 -11.52 12.94
CA LEU A 117 2.79 -12.91 13.40
C LEU A 117 1.61 -13.80 13.01
N VAL A 118 0.39 -13.30 13.11
CA VAL A 118 -0.82 -14.01 12.67
C VAL A 118 -0.75 -14.26 11.17
N THR A 119 -0.42 -13.24 10.36
CA THR A 119 -0.26 -13.42 8.91
C THR A 119 0.84 -14.43 8.58
N ALA A 120 1.99 -14.37 9.26
CA ALA A 120 3.08 -15.33 9.06
C ALA A 120 2.66 -16.77 9.41
N GLY A 121 1.96 -16.96 10.53
CA GLY A 121 1.42 -18.26 10.92
C GLY A 121 0.37 -18.78 9.94
N LEU A 122 -0.52 -17.92 9.46
CA LEU A 122 -1.49 -18.28 8.41
C LEU A 122 -0.77 -18.69 7.12
N THR A 123 0.26 -17.95 6.69
CA THR A 123 1.05 -18.29 5.51
C THR A 123 1.74 -19.65 5.67
N ALA A 124 2.23 -20.00 6.85
CA ALA A 124 2.82 -21.31 7.11
C ALA A 124 1.81 -22.46 7.02
N LEU A 125 0.53 -22.22 7.37
CA LEU A 125 -0.53 -23.24 7.36
C LEU A 125 -1.23 -23.38 6.00
N PHE A 126 -1.45 -22.27 5.29
CA PHE A 126 -2.32 -22.20 4.11
C PHE A 126 -1.57 -21.79 2.82
N GLY A 127 -0.26 -21.52 2.91
CA GLY A 127 0.62 -21.27 1.77
C GLY A 127 0.20 -20.08 0.90
N ALA A 128 0.26 -20.26 -0.42
CA ALA A 128 0.05 -19.22 -1.42
C ALA A 128 -1.33 -18.54 -1.36
N ARG A 129 -2.37 -19.23 -0.84
CA ARG A 129 -3.71 -18.67 -0.72
C ARG A 129 -3.76 -17.44 0.19
N VAL A 130 -2.92 -17.42 1.23
CA VAL A 130 -2.87 -16.28 2.17
C VAL A 130 -2.33 -15.05 1.48
N PHE A 131 -1.32 -15.19 0.63
CA PHE A 131 -0.76 -14.07 -0.12
C PHE A 131 -1.82 -13.40 -1.00
N SER A 132 -2.55 -14.18 -1.80
CA SER A 132 -3.61 -13.63 -2.67
C SER A 132 -4.71 -12.95 -1.86
N VAL A 133 -5.13 -13.52 -0.72
CA VAL A 133 -6.16 -12.91 0.14
C VAL A 133 -5.65 -11.63 0.81
N MET A 134 -4.41 -11.62 1.32
CA MET A 134 -3.81 -10.44 1.94
C MET A 134 -3.62 -9.31 0.92
N LEU A 135 -3.21 -9.66 -0.31
CA LEU A 135 -3.08 -8.71 -1.41
C LEU A 135 -4.42 -8.08 -1.78
N ALA A 136 -5.48 -8.90 -1.88
CA ALA A 136 -6.83 -8.42 -2.14
C ALA A 136 -7.36 -7.51 -1.03
N LEU A 137 -7.21 -7.91 0.23
CA LEU A 137 -7.63 -7.11 1.39
C LEU A 137 -6.84 -5.80 1.51
N GLY A 138 -5.52 -5.85 1.29
CA GLY A 138 -4.66 -4.67 1.31
C GLY A 138 -5.02 -3.69 0.20
N THR A 139 -5.25 -4.19 -1.02
CA THR A 139 -5.66 -3.37 -2.16
C THR A 139 -7.01 -2.70 -1.90
N PHE A 140 -7.98 -3.47 -1.38
CA PHE A 140 -9.27 -2.92 -0.95
C PHE A 140 -9.10 -1.82 0.11
N GLY A 141 -8.31 -2.08 1.15
CA GLY A 141 -8.07 -1.13 2.24
C GLY A 141 -7.45 0.18 1.76
N VAL A 142 -6.50 0.12 0.83
CA VAL A 142 -5.90 1.32 0.22
C VAL A 142 -6.95 2.12 -0.54
N ILE A 143 -7.74 1.46 -1.41
CA ILE A 143 -8.82 2.14 -2.15
C ILE A 143 -9.82 2.80 -1.20
N ALA A 144 -10.25 2.06 -0.17
CA ALA A 144 -11.19 2.54 0.84
C ALA A 144 -10.68 3.79 1.56
N VAL A 145 -9.44 3.75 2.07
CA VAL A 145 -8.81 4.88 2.77
C VAL A 145 -8.71 6.11 1.85
N TRP A 146 -8.31 5.92 0.59
CA TRP A 146 -8.21 7.03 -0.35
C TRP A 146 -9.58 7.64 -0.71
N ILE A 147 -10.63 6.82 -0.86
CA ILE A 147 -11.99 7.33 -1.04
C ILE A 147 -12.39 8.18 0.16
N ILE A 148 -12.18 7.71 1.39
CA ILE A 148 -12.49 8.47 2.62
C ILE A 148 -11.72 9.80 2.64
N ILE A 149 -10.41 9.79 2.38
CA ILE A 149 -9.59 11.01 2.33
C ILE A 149 -10.14 12.01 1.31
N LEU A 150 -10.52 11.55 0.11
CA LEU A 150 -11.05 12.42 -0.92
C LEU A 150 -12.46 12.93 -0.59
N CYS A 151 -13.30 12.12 0.05
CA CYS A 151 -14.61 12.53 0.56
C CYS A 151 -14.46 13.60 1.64
N THR A 152 -13.57 13.41 2.63
CA THR A 152 -13.25 14.42 3.65
C THR A 152 -12.71 15.69 3.01
N LEU A 153 -11.83 15.59 2.00
CA LEU A 153 -11.32 16.74 1.26
C LEU A 153 -12.42 17.47 0.47
N TYR A 154 -13.36 16.72 -0.13
CA TYR A 154 -14.51 17.28 -0.82
C TYR A 154 -15.41 18.05 0.15
N ALA A 155 -15.75 17.46 1.30
CA ALA A 155 -16.53 18.09 2.36
C ALA A 155 -15.82 19.34 2.92
N PHE A 156 -14.53 19.25 3.21
CA PHE A 156 -13.71 20.39 3.66
C PHE A 156 -13.66 21.54 2.64
N ARG A 157 -13.76 21.23 1.34
CA ARG A 157 -13.85 22.25 0.28
C ARG A 157 -15.27 22.74 0.02
N LYS A 158 -16.29 22.02 0.51
CA LYS A 158 -17.69 22.44 0.48
C LYS A 158 -17.94 23.50 1.54
N ASP A 159 -17.30 23.36 2.70
CA ASP A 159 -17.41 24.28 3.82
C ASP A 159 -16.95 25.71 3.44
N ALA A 160 -17.83 26.67 3.67
CA ALA A 160 -17.64 28.08 3.32
C ALA A 160 -16.84 28.82 4.41
N ASP A 161 -16.91 28.37 5.67
CA ASP A 161 -16.24 28.98 6.83
C ASP A 161 -14.85 28.36 7.11
N ARG A 162 -14.30 27.66 6.12
CA ARG A 162 -13.03 26.95 6.29
C ARG A 162 -11.86 27.91 6.58
N PRO A 163 -10.90 27.50 7.43
CA PRO A 163 -9.71 28.31 7.68
C PRO A 163 -8.86 28.49 6.40
N PRO A 164 -8.15 29.62 6.27
CA PRO A 164 -7.33 29.90 5.10
C PRO A 164 -6.21 28.86 4.95
N SER A 165 -6.13 28.22 3.78
CA SER A 165 -5.13 27.20 3.49
C SER A 165 -3.85 27.81 2.92
N THR A 166 -2.70 27.39 3.47
CA THR A 166 -1.36 27.78 3.01
C THR A 166 -0.98 27.15 1.66
N LEU A 167 -1.61 26.01 1.31
CA LEU A 167 -1.38 25.29 0.06
C LEU A 167 -2.62 25.33 -0.84
N ARG A 168 -2.67 26.30 -1.76
CA ARG A 168 -3.72 26.36 -2.79
C ARG A 168 -3.46 25.32 -3.89
N LEU A 169 -4.31 24.30 -3.97
CA LEU A 169 -4.34 23.33 -5.06
C LEU A 169 -5.28 23.84 -6.16
N ARG A 170 -4.84 23.80 -7.42
CA ARG A 170 -5.68 24.13 -8.58
C ARG A 170 -6.75 23.05 -8.76
N GLY A 171 -7.97 23.44 -9.13
CA GLY A 171 -9.06 22.50 -9.49
C GLY A 171 -10.17 22.30 -8.45
N GLY A 172 -10.28 23.17 -7.43
CA GLY A 172 -11.49 23.34 -6.61
C GLY A 172 -12.12 22.03 -6.10
N ARG A 173 -13.45 21.90 -6.18
CA ARG A 173 -14.17 20.68 -5.76
C ARG A 173 -14.11 19.55 -6.80
N VAL A 174 -13.75 19.88 -8.04
CA VAL A 174 -13.71 18.92 -9.17
C VAL A 174 -12.59 17.90 -9.00
N THR A 175 -11.42 18.33 -8.52
CA THR A 175 -10.26 17.45 -8.32
C THR A 175 -10.53 16.25 -7.39
N PRO A 176 -11.07 16.40 -6.17
CA PRO A 176 -11.40 15.24 -5.34
C PRO A 176 -12.54 14.41 -5.92
N ALA A 177 -13.53 15.02 -6.57
CA ALA A 177 -14.65 14.28 -7.19
C ALA A 177 -14.16 13.36 -8.33
N LEU A 178 -13.28 13.86 -9.21
CA LEU A 178 -12.66 13.04 -10.25
C LEU A 178 -11.83 11.90 -9.68
N GLY A 179 -11.10 12.15 -8.59
CA GLY A 179 -10.33 11.11 -7.90
C GLY A 179 -11.22 10.01 -7.30
N ILE A 180 -12.36 10.38 -6.70
CA ILE A 180 -13.34 9.41 -6.19
C ILE A 180 -13.89 8.57 -7.34
N MET A 181 -14.32 9.20 -8.44
CA MET A 181 -14.81 8.49 -9.62
C MET A 181 -13.77 7.52 -10.20
N ALA A 182 -12.50 7.95 -10.28
CA ALA A 182 -11.41 7.09 -10.72
C ALA A 182 -11.22 5.89 -9.78
N LEU A 183 -11.20 6.08 -8.46
CA LEU A 183 -11.04 4.99 -7.50
C LEU A 183 -12.24 4.04 -7.49
N LEU A 184 -13.47 4.55 -7.64
CA LEU A 184 -14.66 3.72 -7.79
C LEU A 184 -14.62 2.89 -9.07
N SER A 185 -14.09 3.45 -10.17
CA SER A 185 -13.89 2.70 -11.41
C SER A 185 -12.89 1.54 -11.21
N VAL A 186 -11.78 1.78 -10.49
CA VAL A 186 -10.80 0.74 -10.15
C VAL A 186 -11.43 -0.30 -9.22
N TYR A 187 -12.20 0.13 -8.22
CA TYR A 187 -12.93 -0.78 -7.34
C TYR A 187 -13.88 -1.70 -8.11
N ALA A 188 -14.60 -1.17 -9.10
CA ALA A 188 -15.50 -1.95 -9.95
C ALA A 188 -14.76 -3.04 -10.74
N THR A 189 -13.50 -2.81 -11.15
CA THR A 189 -12.70 -3.85 -11.81
C THR A 189 -12.39 -5.04 -10.90
N GLY A 190 -12.38 -4.84 -9.58
CA GLY A 190 -12.15 -5.90 -8.60
C GLY A 190 -13.20 -7.01 -8.59
N PHE A 191 -14.42 -6.73 -9.07
CA PHE A 191 -15.46 -7.76 -9.20
C PHE A 191 -15.18 -8.75 -10.33
N TYR A 192 -14.32 -8.40 -11.29
CA TYR A 192 -13.91 -9.26 -12.40
C TYR A 192 -12.69 -10.13 -12.05
N VAL A 193 -11.93 -9.78 -11.01
CA VAL A 193 -10.72 -10.50 -10.59
C VAL A 193 -11.07 -11.49 -9.47
N PRO A 194 -11.01 -12.82 -9.69
CA PRO A 194 -11.48 -13.83 -8.73
C PRO A 194 -10.89 -13.68 -7.32
N GLU A 195 -9.62 -13.31 -7.24
CA GLU A 195 -8.89 -13.14 -5.97
C GLU A 195 -9.38 -11.91 -5.20
N MET A 196 -9.81 -10.87 -5.91
CA MET A 196 -10.26 -9.60 -5.31
C MET A 196 -11.75 -9.59 -4.98
N ARG A 197 -12.55 -10.46 -5.63
CA ARG A 197 -14.01 -10.58 -5.42
C ARG A 197 -14.37 -10.74 -3.95
N LEU A 198 -13.69 -11.63 -3.22
CA LEU A 198 -13.98 -11.86 -1.80
C LEU A 198 -13.79 -10.56 -0.98
N ALA A 199 -12.70 -9.84 -1.23
CA ALA A 199 -12.42 -8.58 -0.55
C ALA A 199 -13.43 -7.49 -0.91
N CYS A 200 -13.87 -7.41 -2.17
CA CYS A 200 -14.90 -6.48 -2.62
C CYS A 200 -16.27 -6.78 -2.00
N TYR A 201 -16.70 -8.05 -1.95
CA TYR A 201 -18.00 -8.41 -1.37
C TYR A 201 -18.07 -8.17 0.13
N VAL A 202 -17.00 -8.50 0.86
CA VAL A 202 -16.94 -8.31 2.31
C VAL A 202 -16.69 -6.84 2.67
N GLY A 203 -15.86 -6.15 1.89
CA GLY A 203 -15.44 -4.78 2.14
C GLY A 203 -16.46 -3.72 1.71
N GLY A 204 -17.20 -3.95 0.63
CA GLY A 204 -18.19 -3.01 0.10
C GLY A 204 -19.20 -2.50 1.14
N PRO A 205 -19.84 -3.37 1.94
CA PRO A 205 -20.74 -2.95 3.03
C PRO A 205 -20.05 -2.10 4.10
N ALA A 206 -18.78 -2.37 4.41
CA ALA A 206 -18.02 -1.64 5.43
C ALA A 206 -17.66 -0.19 5.01
N LEU A 207 -17.66 0.11 3.70
CA LEU A 207 -17.48 1.47 3.19
C LEU A 207 -18.76 2.32 3.22
N ALA A 208 -19.93 1.67 3.31
CA ALA A 208 -21.22 2.33 3.32
C ALA A 208 -21.74 2.65 4.74
N LEU A 209 -21.09 2.12 5.76
CA LEU A 209 -21.41 2.23 7.19
C LEU A 209 -20.59 3.34 7.84
#